data_AF-A0A920WQE7-F1
#
_entry.id   AF-A0A920WQE7-F1
#
_cell.length_a   1.000
_cell.length_b   1.000
_cell.length_c   1.000
_cell.angle_alpha   90.00
_cell.angle_beta   90.00
_cell.angle_gamma   90.00
#
_symmetry.space_group_name_H-M   'P 1'
#
loop_
_entity.id
_entity.type
_entity.pdbx_description
1 polymer ?
#
loop_
_entity_poly.entity_id
_entity_poly.type
_entity_poly.pdbx_seq_one_letter_code
_entity_poly.pdbx_strand_id
1 'polypeptide(L)'
;MIRRYAKHLPVDDSTPVVSLLEGNTPLIRADRLASEIGGDIELYLKYEGLNPTASFKDRGMTMALSKAMERAQRWFLREHRNTSASAAAYAARPG
;
A
#
# COMPACT_ATOMS: atom_id res chain seq x y z
N MET A 1 0.17 -7.47 -1.08
CA MET A 1 -0.62 -7.37 0.17
C MET A 1 -1.92 -8.18 0.18
N ILE A 2 -2.76 -8.13 -0.87
CA ILE A 2 -4.11 -8.73 -0.88
C ILE A 2 -4.16 -10.20 -0.47
N ARG A 3 -3.38 -11.08 -1.13
CA ARG A 3 -3.37 -12.53 -0.82
C ARG A 3 -3.07 -12.84 0.66
N ARG A 4 -2.16 -12.09 1.28
CA ARG A 4 -1.75 -12.28 2.69
C ARG A 4 -2.88 -11.97 3.67
N TYR A 5 -3.76 -11.03 3.32
CA TYR A 5 -4.81 -10.51 4.19
C TYR A 5 -6.21 -10.76 3.62
N ALA A 6 -6.36 -11.70 2.68
CA ALA A 6 -7.61 -11.94 1.95
C ALA A 6 -8.82 -12.13 2.88
N LYS A 7 -8.64 -12.86 3.99
CA LYS A 7 -9.67 -13.09 5.01
C LYS A 7 -10.22 -11.83 5.70
N HIS A 8 -9.55 -10.69 5.54
CA HIS A 8 -9.94 -9.39 6.11
C HIS A 8 -10.30 -8.36 5.03
N LEU A 9 -10.26 -8.74 3.76
CA LEU A 9 -10.49 -7.85 2.63
C LEU A 9 -11.72 -8.32 1.85
N PRO A 10 -12.42 -7.41 1.14
CA PRO A 10 -13.60 -7.77 0.36
C PRO A 10 -13.21 -8.39 -1.00
N VAL A 11 -12.52 -9.52 -0.96
CA VAL A 11 -12.03 -10.30 -2.12
C VAL A 11 -12.46 -11.76 -2.00
N ASP A 12 -12.62 -12.41 -3.13
CA ASP A 12 -12.83 -13.86 -3.24
C ASP A 12 -11.88 -14.47 -4.28
N ASP A 13 -12.04 -15.77 -4.56
CA ASP A 13 -11.18 -16.49 -5.50
C ASP A 13 -11.30 -15.98 -6.95
N SER A 14 -12.37 -15.27 -7.28
CA SER A 14 -12.60 -14.67 -8.59
C SER A 14 -12.06 -13.24 -8.70
N THR A 15 -11.76 -12.57 -7.58
CA THR A 15 -11.20 -11.21 -7.59
C THR A 15 -9.83 -11.19 -8.28
N PRO A 16 -9.65 -10.45 -9.39
CA PRO A 16 -8.33 -10.25 -10.00
C PRO A 16 -7.41 -9.52 -9.02
N VAL A 17 -6.20 -10.04 -8.79
CA VAL A 17 -5.24 -9.42 -7.86
C VAL A 17 -4.16 -8.68 -8.64
N VAL A 18 -4.24 -7.34 -8.64
CA VAL A 18 -3.16 -6.48 -9.13
C VAL A 18 -2.27 -6.08 -7.96
N SER A 19 -1.01 -6.49 -7.96
CA SER A 19 -0.08 -6.19 -6.87
C SER A 19 1.30 -5.84 -7.42
N LEU A 20 1.97 -4.85 -6.85
CA LEU A 20 3.38 -4.52 -7.12
C LEU A 20 4.29 -5.04 -5.99
N LEU A 21 3.83 -6.03 -5.22
CA LEU A 21 4.48 -6.52 -4.00
C LEU A 21 4.50 -5.49 -2.86
N GLU A 22 3.51 -4.61 -2.84
CA GLU A 22 3.28 -3.64 -1.78
C GLU A 22 2.98 -4.30 -0.42
N GLY A 23 3.28 -3.55 0.64
CA GLY A 23 3.17 -3.99 2.02
C GLY A 23 4.45 -4.63 2.55
N ASN A 24 4.34 -5.30 3.69
CA ASN A 24 5.46 -5.94 4.40
C ASN A 24 6.71 -5.02 4.61
N THR A 25 6.47 -3.71 4.69
CA THR A 25 7.51 -2.72 4.95
C THR A 25 8.11 -2.88 6.34
N PRO A 26 9.39 -2.51 6.55
CA PRO A 26 10.05 -2.63 7.84
C PRO A 26 9.33 -1.89 8.97
N LEU A 27 9.42 -2.46 10.17
CA LEU A 27 9.13 -1.78 11.43
C LEU A 27 10.48 -1.59 12.13
N ILE A 28 11.03 -0.39 12.06
CA ILE A 28 12.42 -0.10 12.44
C ILE A 28 12.40 0.46 13.87
N ARG A 29 13.07 -0.22 14.79
CA ARG A 29 13.28 0.30 16.15
C ARG A 29 14.21 1.51 16.10
N ALA A 30 13.85 2.61 16.77
CA ALA A 30 14.51 3.90 16.66
C ALA A 30 15.07 4.38 18.01
N ASP A 31 16.00 3.62 18.59
CA ASP A 31 16.53 3.84 19.95
C ASP A 31 17.18 5.23 20.13
N ARG A 32 17.90 5.71 19.13
CA ARG A 32 18.54 7.05 19.17
C ARG A 32 17.51 8.16 19.25
N LEU A 33 16.48 8.10 18.41
CA LEU A 33 15.41 9.09 18.40
C LEU A 33 14.55 9.00 19.66
N ALA A 34 14.30 7.80 20.18
CA ALA A 34 13.62 7.60 21.47
C ALA A 34 14.40 8.30 22.60
N SER A 35 15.73 8.12 22.64
CA SER A 35 16.60 8.75 23.66
C SER A 35 16.59 10.28 23.57
N GLU A 36 16.53 10.85 22.36
CA GLU A 36 16.48 12.29 22.14
C GLU A 36 15.13 12.92 22.53
N ILE A 37 14.02 12.21 22.28
CA ILE A 37 12.67 12.68 22.68
C ILE A 37 12.53 12.66 24.22
N GLY A 38 13.19 11.72 24.88
CA GLY A 38 13.08 11.52 26.33
C GLY A 38 11.79 10.80 26.74
N GLY A 39 11.76 10.37 28.01
CA GLY A 39 10.73 9.48 28.53
C GLY A 39 11.04 8.01 28.27
N ASP A 40 10.50 7.12 29.10
CA ASP A 40 10.63 5.67 28.93
C ASP A 40 9.67 5.19 27.84
N ILE A 41 10.06 5.39 26.58
CA ILE A 41 9.26 5.07 25.40
C ILE A 41 9.99 4.12 24.45
N GLU A 42 9.25 3.15 23.90
CA GLU A 42 9.72 2.39 22.75
C GLU A 42 9.22 3.03 21.45
N LEU A 43 10.14 3.51 20.62
CA LEU A 43 9.81 4.13 19.34
C LEU A 43 10.11 3.19 18.17
N TYR A 44 9.12 3.03 17.29
CA TYR A 44 9.25 2.28 16.04
C TYR A 44 8.77 3.11 14.85
N LEU A 45 9.50 3.02 13.75
CA LEU A 45 9.17 3.68 12.49
C LEU A 45 8.60 2.64 11.51
N LYS A 46 7.34 2.80 11.13
CA LYS A 46 6.74 2.01 10.06
C LYS A 46 7.12 2.61 8.71
N TYR A 47 8.13 2.05 8.05
CA TYR A 47 8.77 2.72 6.92
C TYR A 47 8.07 2.46 5.58
N GLU A 48 6.95 3.13 5.37
CA GLU A 48 6.09 3.01 4.17
C GLU A 48 6.71 3.55 2.88
N GLY A 49 7.85 4.24 2.96
CA GLY A 49 8.60 4.72 1.80
C GLY A 49 9.24 3.61 0.96
N LEU A 50 9.26 2.37 1.45
CA LEU A 50 9.75 1.20 0.70
C LEU A 50 8.66 0.43 -0.04
N ASN A 51 7.42 0.96 -0.09
CA ASN A 51 6.44 0.46 -1.04
C ASN A 51 6.85 0.87 -2.49
N PRO A 52 6.32 0.19 -3.53
CA PRO A 52 6.73 0.37 -4.92
C PRO A 52 6.76 1.82 -5.45
N THR A 53 5.82 2.67 -5.04
CA THR A 53 5.79 4.10 -5.41
C THR A 53 6.14 5.01 -4.25
N ALA A 54 6.93 4.50 -3.31
CA ALA A 54 7.41 5.21 -2.13
C ALA A 54 6.32 5.81 -1.24
N SER A 55 5.12 5.20 -1.21
CA SER A 55 4.02 5.68 -0.39
C SER A 55 3.11 4.55 0.10
N PHE A 56 2.54 4.72 1.29
CA PHE A 56 1.53 3.79 1.84
C PHE A 56 0.30 3.63 0.94
N LYS A 57 0.07 4.59 0.03
CA LYS A 57 -1.06 4.61 -0.90
C LYS A 57 -1.10 3.39 -1.82
N ASP A 58 0.04 2.73 -2.06
CA ASP A 58 0.11 1.48 -2.81
C ASP A 58 -0.80 0.39 -2.22
N ARG A 59 -0.94 0.37 -0.88
CA ARG A 59 -1.83 -0.56 -0.17
C ARG A 59 -3.31 -0.34 -0.48
N GLY A 60 -3.71 0.91 -0.74
CA GLY A 60 -5.05 1.24 -1.17
C GLY A 60 -5.24 0.99 -2.67
N MET A 61 -4.22 1.33 -3.47
CA MET A 61 -4.29 1.26 -4.93
C MET A 61 -4.39 -0.18 -5.45
N THR A 62 -3.61 -1.11 -4.89
CA THR A 62 -3.72 -2.56 -5.13
C THR A 62 -5.17 -3.04 -4.98
N MET A 63 -5.86 -2.63 -3.90
CA MET A 63 -7.23 -3.02 -3.60
C MET A 63 -8.24 -2.36 -4.54
N ALA A 64 -8.10 -1.04 -4.73
CA ALA A 64 -9.00 -0.26 -5.57
C ALA A 64 -8.98 -0.75 -7.03
N LEU A 65 -7.80 -0.99 -7.58
CA LEU A 65 -7.65 -1.45 -8.96
C LEU A 65 -8.15 -2.89 -9.13
N SER A 66 -7.82 -3.78 -8.19
CA SER A 66 -8.31 -5.16 -8.17
C SER A 66 -9.85 -5.23 -8.21
N LYS A 67 -10.53 -4.41 -7.40
CA LYS A 67 -12.00 -4.33 -7.42
C LYS A 67 -12.57 -3.60 -8.63
N ALA A 68 -11.88 -2.60 -9.17
CA ALA A 68 -12.31 -1.94 -10.39
C ALA A 68 -12.28 -2.90 -11.59
N MET A 69 -11.25 -3.75 -11.69
CA MET A 69 -11.16 -4.81 -12.69
C MET A 69 -12.26 -5.85 -12.53
N GLU A 70 -12.52 -6.29 -11.30
CA GLU A 70 -13.64 -7.22 -11.00
C GLU A 70 -14.99 -6.68 -11.49
N ARG A 71 -15.21 -5.36 -11.40
CA ARG A 71 -16.46 -4.71 -11.82
C ARG A 71 -16.46 -4.25 -13.27
N ALA A 72 -15.39 -4.50 -14.03
CA ALA A 72 -15.17 -3.96 -15.37
C ALA A 72 -15.36 -2.43 -15.47
N GLN A 73 -14.99 -1.70 -14.41
CA GLN A 73 -15.19 -0.24 -14.32
C GLN A 73 -13.97 0.55 -14.81
N ARG A 74 -14.22 1.57 -15.64
CA ARG A 74 -13.26 2.64 -15.88
C ARG A 74 -13.21 3.53 -14.64
N TRP A 75 -12.01 3.81 -14.17
CA TRP A 75 -11.78 4.59 -12.95
C TRP A 75 -11.01 5.86 -13.25
N PHE A 76 -11.31 6.91 -12.49
CA PHE A 76 -10.60 8.18 -12.51
C PHE A 76 -10.19 8.54 -11.09
N LEU A 77 -8.93 8.90 -10.89
CA LEU A 77 -8.41 9.38 -9.63
C LEU A 77 -8.06 10.86 -9.74
N ARG A 78 -8.60 11.66 -8.81
CA ARG A 78 -8.31 13.10 -8.72
C ARG A 78 -7.51 13.39 -7.46
N GLU A 79 -6.18 13.32 -7.57
CA GLU A 79 -5.22 13.78 -6.56
C GLU A 79 -3.89 14.11 -7.26
N HIS A 80 -3.12 15.10 -6.78
CA HIS A 80 -2.01 15.70 -7.55
C HIS A 80 -0.59 15.22 -7.16
N ARG A 81 -0.43 14.24 -6.26
CA ARG A 81 0.91 13.80 -5.81
C ARG A 81 1.05 12.28 -5.72
N ASN A 82 1.10 11.71 -4.53
CA ASN A 82 1.51 10.32 -4.37
C ASN A 82 0.42 9.34 -4.82
N THR A 83 -0.86 9.72 -4.79
CA THR A 83 -1.94 8.85 -5.28
C THR A 83 -1.91 8.73 -6.81
N SER A 84 -1.56 9.79 -7.55
CA SER A 84 -1.46 9.70 -9.02
C SER A 84 -0.25 8.87 -9.46
N ALA A 85 0.89 8.98 -8.77
CA ALA A 85 2.05 8.13 -9.02
C ALA A 85 1.73 6.63 -8.77
N SER A 86 1.10 6.33 -7.63
CA SER A 86 0.61 4.98 -7.30
C SER A 86 -0.37 4.49 -8.37
N ALA A 87 -1.41 5.27 -8.66
CA ALA A 87 -2.41 4.95 -9.68
C ALA A 87 -1.78 4.65 -11.05
N ALA A 88 -0.83 5.47 -11.50
CA ALA A 88 -0.15 5.27 -12.78
C ALA A 88 0.69 3.98 -12.80
N ALA A 89 1.46 3.70 -11.76
CA ALA A 89 2.26 2.48 -11.66
C ALA A 89 1.38 1.22 -11.66
N TYR A 90 0.26 1.26 -10.94
CA TYR A 90 -0.69 0.16 -10.90
C TYR A 90 -1.47 0.00 -12.20
N ALA A 91 -1.84 1.09 -12.87
CA ALA A 91 -2.50 1.06 -14.17
C ALA A 91 -1.59 0.55 -15.30
N ALA A 92 -0.28 0.83 -15.22
CA ALA A 92 0.71 0.38 -16.21
C ALA A 92 1.07 -1.09 -16.07
N ARG A 93 0.77 -1.72 -14.93
CA ARG A 93 1.00 -3.15 -14.75
C ARG A 93 -0.01 -3.92 -15.62
N PRO A 94 0.44 -4.78 -16.55
CA PRO A 94 -0.47 -5.65 -17.27
C PRO A 94 -1.18 -6.58 -16.28
N GLY A 95 -2.50 -6.69 -16.43
CA GLY A 95 -3.28 -7.81 -15.92
C GLY A 95 -3.12 -9.01 -16.83
#